data_AF-A0A812QTZ6-F1
#
_entry.id   AF-A0A812QTZ6-F1
#
_cell.length_a   1.000
_cell.length_b   1.000
_cell.length_c   1.000
_cell.angle_alpha   90.00
_cell.angle_beta   90.00
_cell.angle_gamma   90.00
#
_symmetry.space_group_name_H-M   'P 1'
#
loop_
_entity.id
_entity.type
_entity.pdbx_description
1 polymer ?
#
loop_
_entity_poly.entity_id
_entity_poly.type
_entity_poly.pdbx_seq_one_letter_code
_entity_poly.pdbx_strand_id
1 'polypeptide(L)'
;MRHRVAPPRHPACATPCGVRSCRLATCCPALPCPCPSEKHPKSTTTPSTCLPHLPKLPPSSARFALRGNELKKVRDKKSTPQFCGNLVQAIAVLVARGDGEKETFSCSDVSDAYAGVGQLVCVNSRLHAATSSCSCDSSTCSGMACETSTRALVEKEGVVNVYGPVQRMASDDAATLACSEVAPGYSGSAVGICQNGVFSVTTDNCQPLPCTTATETEVQVGEILVNVTPTSEISSGGGWAMSCGEINIKYEGSVAFSCFLGSVTADASGCGPAACNDSQRSTVLSNGDSSSILLTASALGAGADRTPHSFANESVSCKALNTTLAGIASASCSMGVYTADATSCGPGGCPASAISVQMGTRAVSISTDESMDSGASTTRPCSTVMAGWTGDFRVQCSYTQLFSDASGCRPGVCTAGQVATVVLGTSVVEVEMASAMA
;
A
#
# COMPACT_ATOMS: atom_id res chain seq x y z
N MET A 1 -5.57 52.91 7.12
CA MET A 1 -6.21 52.66 5.81
C MET A 1 -6.04 51.18 5.49
N ARG A 2 -7.12 50.39 5.56
CA ARG A 2 -7.10 48.94 5.30
C ARG A 2 -7.67 48.69 3.89
N HIS A 3 -6.85 48.20 2.96
CA HIS A 3 -7.34 47.71 1.68
C HIS A 3 -7.79 46.26 1.81
N ARG A 4 -9.09 46.02 1.57
CA ARG A 4 -9.66 44.70 1.34
C ARG A 4 -9.38 44.32 -0.12
N VAL A 5 -8.70 43.20 -0.32
CA VAL A 5 -8.57 42.53 -1.63
C VAL A 5 -9.69 41.50 -1.73
N ALA A 6 -10.50 41.59 -2.79
CA ALA A 6 -11.57 40.64 -3.09
C ALA A 6 -11.00 39.42 -3.85
N PRO A 7 -11.55 38.21 -3.65
CA PRO A 7 -11.12 37.03 -4.39
C PRO A 7 -11.79 36.94 -5.79
N PRO A 8 -11.15 36.25 -6.76
CA PRO A 8 -11.65 36.17 -8.13
C PRO A 8 -12.82 35.19 -8.26
N ARG A 9 -13.75 35.53 -9.17
CA ARG A 9 -14.91 34.73 -9.54
C ARG A 9 -14.52 33.66 -10.56
N HIS A 10 -14.89 32.41 -10.32
CA HIS A 10 -14.89 31.34 -11.32
C HIS A 10 -16.04 31.51 -12.32
N PRO A 11 -15.84 31.22 -13.62
CA PRO A 11 -16.93 31.18 -14.59
C PRO A 11 -17.70 29.86 -14.50
N ALA A 12 -19.03 29.99 -14.52
CA ALA A 12 -19.98 28.91 -14.59
C ALA A 12 -19.98 28.25 -15.98
N CYS A 13 -19.81 26.92 -16.03
CA CYS A 13 -20.18 26.12 -17.19
C CYS A 13 -21.61 25.59 -17.00
N ALA A 14 -22.52 26.07 -17.82
CA ALA A 14 -23.88 25.57 -17.95
C ALA A 14 -24.08 25.03 -19.36
N THR A 15 -24.38 23.73 -19.51
CA THR A 15 -25.47 23.23 -20.38
C THR A 15 -25.69 21.72 -20.16
N PRO A 16 -26.94 21.23 -20.33
CA PRO A 16 -27.33 19.85 -20.05
C PRO A 16 -27.37 19.00 -21.32
N CYS A 17 -26.88 17.76 -21.27
CA CYS A 17 -27.14 16.75 -22.31
C CYS A 17 -28.28 15.85 -21.88
N GLY A 18 -29.33 15.86 -22.70
CA GLY A 18 -30.59 15.20 -22.47
C GLY A 18 -30.57 13.69 -22.68
N VAL A 19 -31.57 13.10 -22.05
CA VAL A 19 -32.02 11.71 -22.13
C VAL A 19 -32.47 11.38 -23.56
N ARG A 20 -31.94 10.30 -24.17
CA ARG A 20 -32.65 9.55 -25.21
C ARG A 20 -32.37 8.06 -25.10
N SER A 21 -33.48 7.31 -25.02
CA SER A 21 -33.60 5.88 -25.22
C SER A 21 -33.03 5.42 -26.57
N CYS A 22 -32.27 4.33 -26.55
CA CYS A 22 -32.09 3.45 -27.72
C CYS A 22 -32.29 2.00 -27.28
N ARG A 23 -33.30 1.37 -27.88
CA ARG A 23 -33.57 -0.07 -27.84
C ARG A 23 -32.61 -0.81 -28.79
N LEU A 24 -32.25 -2.03 -28.38
CA LEU A 24 -31.98 -3.25 -29.16
C LEU A 24 -31.27 -3.14 -30.52
N ALA A 25 -30.06 -3.70 -30.60
CA ALA A 25 -29.68 -4.67 -31.64
C ALA A 25 -28.45 -5.49 -31.21
N THR A 26 -28.69 -6.80 -31.13
CA THR A 26 -27.80 -7.96 -31.38
C THR A 26 -26.37 -7.70 -31.89
N CYS A 27 -25.39 -8.29 -31.20
CA CYS A 27 -24.26 -9.05 -31.80
C CYS A 27 -23.51 -9.84 -30.71
N CYS A 28 -23.61 -11.17 -30.74
CA CYS A 28 -22.73 -12.08 -30.01
C CYS A 28 -21.30 -12.03 -30.57
N PRO A 29 -20.29 -12.31 -29.73
CA PRO A 29 -19.31 -13.32 -30.11
C PRO A 29 -19.14 -14.41 -29.05
N ALA A 30 -18.75 -15.57 -29.56
CA ALA A 30 -18.76 -16.87 -28.93
C ALA A 30 -17.82 -17.01 -27.72
N LEU A 31 -18.32 -17.70 -26.70
CA LEU A 31 -17.55 -18.38 -25.66
C LEU A 31 -17.09 -19.76 -26.16
N PRO A 32 -15.89 -20.25 -25.82
CA PRO A 32 -15.60 -21.67 -25.84
C PRO A 32 -15.95 -22.33 -24.49
N CYS A 33 -16.67 -23.44 -24.58
CA CYS A 33 -17.08 -24.31 -23.46
C CYS A 33 -15.90 -25.00 -22.75
N PRO A 34 -16.09 -25.46 -21.49
CA PRO A 34 -15.08 -26.17 -20.71
C PRO A 34 -15.10 -27.70 -20.97
N CYS A 35 -13.93 -28.34 -20.88
CA CYS A 35 -13.80 -29.80 -20.82
C CYS A 35 -13.94 -30.33 -19.38
N PRO A 36 -14.32 -31.61 -19.21
CA PRO A 36 -14.88 -32.11 -17.97
C PRO A 36 -13.86 -32.69 -16.98
N SER A 37 -14.30 -32.66 -15.72
CA SER A 37 -13.72 -33.21 -14.50
C SER A 37 -13.41 -34.71 -14.52
N GLU A 38 -12.22 -35.07 -14.03
CA GLU A 38 -11.81 -36.44 -13.72
C GLU A 38 -11.82 -36.69 -12.20
N LYS A 39 -11.95 -37.97 -11.84
CA LYS A 39 -12.49 -38.53 -10.59
C LYS A 39 -11.59 -38.38 -9.36
N HIS A 40 -12.23 -38.21 -8.20
CA HIS A 40 -11.68 -38.52 -6.87
C HIS A 40 -11.46 -40.03 -6.66
N PRO A 41 -10.52 -40.39 -5.77
CA PRO A 41 -10.97 -40.99 -4.50
C PRO A 41 -10.25 -40.46 -3.23
N LYS A 42 -10.98 -40.61 -2.12
CA LYS A 42 -10.62 -40.58 -0.68
C LYS A 42 -9.34 -41.39 -0.38
N SER A 43 -8.57 -41.27 0.71
CA SER A 43 -8.53 -40.49 1.96
C SER A 43 -7.25 -40.92 2.73
N THR A 44 -6.81 -40.09 3.68
CA THR A 44 -6.02 -40.40 4.90
C THR A 44 -4.55 -40.81 4.75
N THR A 45 -3.61 -39.90 5.09
CA THR A 45 -2.66 -40.04 6.22
C THR A 45 -1.95 -38.69 6.49
N THR A 46 -1.87 -38.25 7.75
CA THR A 46 -0.90 -37.27 8.28
C THR A 46 0.53 -37.77 8.02
N PRO A 47 1.55 -36.91 7.79
CA PRO A 47 2.23 -36.21 8.90
C PRO A 47 2.99 -34.90 8.57
N SER A 48 3.37 -34.21 9.66
CA SER A 48 4.63 -33.48 9.89
C SER A 48 5.14 -32.39 8.93
N THR A 49 5.20 -31.19 9.52
CA THR A 49 6.18 -30.10 9.37
C THR A 49 7.39 -30.37 8.48
N CYS A 50 7.51 -29.63 7.36
CA CYS A 50 8.77 -29.45 6.63
C CYS A 50 8.91 -27.96 6.25
N LEU A 51 9.98 -27.33 6.75
CA LEU A 51 10.46 -26.03 6.28
C LEU A 51 10.91 -26.14 4.81
N PRO A 52 10.77 -25.08 4.00
CA PRO A 52 11.35 -25.07 2.67
C PRO A 52 12.87 -24.86 2.76
N HIS A 53 13.60 -25.89 2.32
CA HIS A 53 15.02 -25.83 1.99
C HIS A 53 15.24 -24.86 0.80
N LEU A 54 16.08 -23.85 1.02
CA LEU A 54 16.71 -23.04 -0.03
C LEU A 54 17.54 -23.93 -0.98
N PRO A 55 17.50 -23.72 -2.31
CA PRO A 55 18.37 -24.42 -3.23
C PRO A 55 19.82 -23.92 -3.06
N LYS A 56 20.71 -24.84 -2.68
CA LYS A 56 22.17 -24.62 -2.76
C LYS A 56 22.56 -24.42 -4.23
N LEU A 57 23.01 -23.21 -4.56
CA LEU A 57 23.73 -22.92 -5.79
C LEU A 57 25.03 -23.75 -5.85
N PRO A 58 25.42 -24.29 -7.01
CA PRO A 58 26.69 -24.98 -7.16
C PRO A 58 27.85 -23.98 -7.10
N PRO A 59 29.02 -24.34 -6.52
CA PRO A 59 30.20 -23.50 -6.61
C PRO A 59 30.73 -23.55 -8.05
N SER A 60 30.58 -22.44 -8.77
CA SER A 60 31.23 -22.17 -10.06
C SER A 60 32.74 -21.97 -9.84
N SER A 61 33.45 -23.07 -9.60
CA SER A 61 34.91 -23.12 -9.57
C SER A 61 35.43 -23.23 -11.00
N ALA A 62 35.65 -22.09 -11.66
CA ALA A 62 36.42 -22.06 -12.90
C ALA A 62 37.90 -22.33 -12.59
N ARG A 63 38.35 -23.58 -12.78
CA ARG A 63 39.78 -23.93 -12.76
C ARG A 63 40.45 -23.30 -13.98
N PHE A 64 41.16 -22.18 -13.79
CA PHE A 64 42.14 -21.71 -14.75
C PHE A 64 43.38 -22.61 -14.68
N ALA A 65 43.48 -23.54 -15.62
CA ALA A 65 44.72 -24.26 -15.90
C ALA A 65 45.64 -23.35 -16.72
N LEU A 66 46.66 -22.76 -16.09
CA LEU A 66 47.81 -22.22 -16.82
C LEU A 66 48.53 -23.41 -17.47
N ARG A 67 48.31 -23.62 -18.78
CA ARG A 67 49.14 -24.52 -19.59
C ARG A 67 50.55 -23.95 -19.65
N GLY A 68 51.44 -24.51 -18.83
CA GLY A 68 52.88 -24.35 -18.99
C GLY A 68 53.31 -25.03 -20.29
N ASN A 69 53.49 -24.24 -21.35
CA ASN A 69 54.27 -24.66 -22.51
C ASN A 69 55.76 -24.47 -22.24
N GLU A 70 56.52 -25.46 -22.68
CA GLU A 70 57.93 -25.70 -22.42
C GLU A 70 58.84 -24.47 -22.58
N LEU A 71 59.43 -24.03 -21.46
CA LEU A 71 60.71 -23.33 -21.47
C LEU A 71 61.81 -24.38 -21.65
N LYS A 72 62.20 -24.59 -22.91
CA LYS A 72 63.41 -25.32 -23.28
C LYS A 72 64.61 -24.71 -22.55
N LYS A 73 65.25 -25.56 -21.76
CA LYS A 73 66.40 -25.29 -20.88
C LYS A 73 67.64 -24.90 -21.70
N VAL A 74 67.79 -23.63 -22.04
CA VAL A 74 69.08 -23.06 -22.49
C VAL A 74 69.88 -22.73 -21.23
N ARG A 75 70.89 -23.54 -20.98
CA ARG A 75 71.76 -23.48 -19.81
C ARG A 75 72.93 -22.55 -20.13
N ASP A 76 72.69 -21.24 -20.15
CA ASP A 76 73.76 -20.24 -20.10
C ASP A 76 73.80 -19.59 -18.73
N LYS A 77 74.95 -19.76 -18.06
CA LYS A 77 75.29 -19.11 -16.79
C LYS A 77 75.53 -17.61 -17.04
N LYS A 78 74.48 -16.80 -16.98
CA LYS A 78 74.58 -15.36 -16.69
C LYS A 78 73.33 -14.95 -15.94
N SER A 79 73.54 -14.29 -14.80
CA SER A 79 72.54 -13.80 -13.83
C SER A 79 71.13 -13.61 -14.40
N THR A 80 70.23 -14.53 -14.12
CA THR A 80 68.79 -14.26 -14.19
C THR A 80 68.48 -13.21 -13.13
N PRO A 81 67.87 -12.07 -13.47
CA PRO A 81 67.57 -11.03 -12.50
C PRO A 81 66.55 -11.58 -11.49
N GLN A 82 66.95 -11.59 -10.23
CA GLN A 82 66.15 -12.01 -9.08
C GLN A 82 64.89 -11.13 -8.87
N PHE A 83 64.79 -10.03 -9.64
CA PHE A 83 63.78 -8.99 -9.57
C PHE A 83 62.36 -9.41 -10.00
N CYS A 84 62.19 -10.37 -10.92
CA CYS A 84 60.84 -10.76 -11.36
C CYS A 84 60.09 -11.68 -10.37
N GLY A 85 60.78 -12.29 -9.40
CA GLY A 85 60.18 -13.29 -8.50
C GLY A 85 59.10 -12.70 -7.59
N ASN A 86 59.38 -11.55 -6.96
CA ASN A 86 58.49 -10.94 -5.98
C ASN A 86 57.19 -10.41 -6.62
N LEU A 87 57.29 -9.79 -7.81
CA LEU A 87 56.13 -9.25 -8.50
C LEU A 87 55.19 -10.36 -8.98
N VAL A 88 55.73 -11.43 -9.57
CA VAL A 88 54.91 -12.58 -10.02
C VAL A 88 54.22 -13.25 -8.84
N GLN A 89 54.88 -13.33 -7.69
CA GLN A 89 54.30 -13.91 -6.48
C GLN A 89 53.17 -13.03 -5.91
N ALA A 90 53.33 -11.71 -5.89
CA ALA A 90 52.28 -10.77 -5.50
C ALA A 90 51.04 -10.86 -6.43
N ILE A 91 51.25 -11.00 -7.74
CA ILE A 91 50.17 -11.20 -8.72
C ILE A 91 49.39 -12.48 -8.43
N ALA A 92 50.10 -13.58 -8.16
CA ALA A 92 49.47 -14.87 -7.87
C ALA A 92 48.61 -14.82 -6.59
N VAL A 93 49.06 -14.05 -5.57
CA VAL A 93 48.31 -13.84 -4.33
C VAL A 93 47.04 -13.02 -4.57
N LEU A 94 47.12 -11.93 -5.34
CA LEU A 94 45.96 -11.08 -5.64
C LEU A 94 44.85 -11.81 -6.41
N VAL A 95 45.24 -12.59 -7.42
CA VAL A 95 44.28 -13.38 -8.21
C VAL A 95 43.54 -14.41 -7.34
N ALA A 96 44.16 -14.86 -6.25
CA ALA A 96 43.54 -15.82 -5.33
C ALA A 96 42.59 -15.18 -4.30
N ARG A 97 42.74 -13.88 -3.97
CA ARG A 97 41.96 -13.22 -2.90
C ARG A 97 40.70 -12.51 -3.38
N GLY A 98 40.58 -12.18 -4.67
CA GLY A 98 39.37 -11.58 -5.26
C GLY A 98 39.46 -10.07 -5.53
N ASP A 99 38.34 -9.46 -5.96
CA ASP A 99 38.28 -8.04 -6.30
C ASP A 99 38.41 -7.14 -5.04
N GLY A 100 39.16 -6.05 -5.16
CA GLY A 100 39.36 -5.03 -4.11
C GLY A 100 40.57 -5.23 -3.20
N GLU A 101 41.21 -6.40 -3.24
CA GLU A 101 42.44 -6.67 -2.48
C GLU A 101 43.64 -5.93 -3.07
N LYS A 102 44.55 -5.49 -2.20
CA LYS A 102 45.73 -4.69 -2.54
C LYS A 102 47.00 -5.43 -2.11
N GLU A 103 47.99 -5.50 -2.99
CA GLU A 103 49.36 -5.92 -2.65
C GLU A 103 50.32 -4.80 -3.00
N THR A 104 51.37 -4.62 -2.19
CA THR A 104 52.38 -3.58 -2.43
C THR A 104 53.62 -4.16 -3.12
N PHE A 105 54.26 -3.38 -3.99
CA PHE A 105 55.55 -3.73 -4.60
C PHE A 105 56.51 -2.54 -4.53
N SER A 106 57.82 -2.77 -4.50
CA SER A 106 58.79 -1.66 -4.57
C SER A 106 58.86 -1.12 -5.99
N CYS A 107 58.77 0.19 -6.18
CA CYS A 107 58.89 0.79 -7.51
C CYS A 107 60.28 0.51 -8.14
N SER A 108 61.30 0.39 -7.29
CA SER A 108 62.66 0.02 -7.68
C SER A 108 62.75 -1.40 -8.24
N ASP A 109 61.82 -2.30 -7.89
CA ASP A 109 61.80 -3.67 -8.42
C ASP A 109 61.34 -3.69 -9.89
N VAL A 110 60.66 -2.62 -10.33
CA VAL A 110 60.20 -2.45 -11.73
C VAL A 110 61.20 -1.64 -12.54
N SER A 111 61.78 -0.59 -11.94
CA SER A 111 62.79 0.25 -12.57
C SER A 111 63.64 0.97 -11.52
N ASP A 112 64.96 0.87 -11.64
CA ASP A 112 65.94 1.52 -10.75
C ASP A 112 65.85 3.06 -10.74
N ALA A 113 65.10 3.65 -11.68
CA ALA A 113 64.88 5.10 -11.77
C ALA A 113 63.75 5.61 -10.85
N TYR A 114 63.02 4.71 -10.19
CA TYR A 114 61.89 5.06 -9.33
C TYR A 114 62.04 4.45 -7.94
N ALA A 115 61.88 5.28 -6.93
CA ALA A 115 61.77 4.88 -5.53
C ALA A 115 60.30 4.88 -5.09
N GLY A 116 60.02 4.32 -3.91
CA GLY A 116 58.68 4.29 -3.33
C GLY A 116 58.00 2.93 -3.44
N VAL A 117 56.71 2.90 -3.12
CA VAL A 117 55.91 1.67 -3.05
C VAL A 117 54.71 1.80 -3.98
N GLY A 118 54.65 0.95 -5.00
CA GLY A 118 53.48 0.81 -5.86
C GLY A 118 52.45 -0.13 -5.26
N GLN A 119 51.23 -0.10 -5.79
CA GLN A 119 50.14 -0.99 -5.39
C GLN A 119 49.63 -1.77 -6.60
N LEU A 120 49.41 -3.06 -6.44
CA LEU A 120 48.64 -3.89 -7.35
C LEU A 120 47.24 -4.06 -6.76
N VAL A 121 46.21 -3.86 -7.58
CA VAL A 121 44.83 -4.08 -7.20
C VAL A 121 44.13 -4.91 -8.26
N CYS A 122 43.28 -5.84 -7.86
CA CYS A 122 42.36 -6.51 -8.77
C CYS A 122 41.02 -5.78 -8.75
N VAL A 123 40.62 -5.19 -9.88
CA VAL A 123 39.32 -4.50 -10.02
C VAL A 123 38.62 -5.07 -11.24
N ASN A 124 37.39 -5.54 -11.08
CA ASN A 124 36.58 -6.16 -12.14
C ASN A 124 37.32 -7.31 -12.84
N SER A 125 37.97 -8.19 -12.07
CA SER A 125 38.77 -9.30 -12.57
C SER A 125 39.94 -8.89 -13.49
N ARG A 126 40.38 -7.63 -13.45
CA ARG A 126 41.58 -7.14 -14.12
C ARG A 126 42.59 -6.65 -13.10
N LEU A 127 43.82 -7.08 -13.26
CA LEU A 127 44.93 -6.60 -12.44
C LEU A 127 45.37 -5.23 -12.94
N HIS A 128 45.41 -4.27 -12.02
CA HIS A 128 45.87 -2.91 -12.26
C HIS A 128 47.06 -2.60 -11.35
N ALA A 129 48.04 -1.86 -11.87
CA ALA A 129 49.15 -1.34 -11.10
C ALA A 129 48.98 0.17 -10.91
N ALA A 130 49.02 0.61 -9.66
CA ALA A 130 49.10 2.00 -9.24
C ALA A 130 50.56 2.34 -8.94
N THR A 131 51.04 3.39 -9.58
CA THR A 131 52.38 3.92 -9.35
C THR A 131 52.35 5.32 -8.74
N SER A 132 51.19 5.79 -8.25
CA SER A 132 51.02 7.15 -7.71
C SER A 132 51.91 7.46 -6.50
N SER A 133 52.37 6.44 -5.78
CA SER A 133 53.33 6.55 -4.66
C SER A 133 54.78 6.25 -5.08
N CYS A 134 55.03 6.03 -6.37
CA CYS A 134 56.37 5.99 -6.92
C CYS A 134 56.86 7.42 -7.15
N SER A 135 58.08 7.72 -6.72
CA SER A 135 58.76 8.98 -6.99
C SER A 135 59.98 8.74 -7.87
N CYS A 136 60.13 9.54 -8.91
CA CYS A 136 61.36 9.59 -9.70
C CYS A 136 62.53 10.07 -8.82
N ASP A 137 63.56 9.23 -8.64
CA ASP A 137 64.75 9.57 -7.85
C ASP A 137 65.98 9.90 -8.72
N SER A 138 65.89 9.65 -10.02
CA SER A 138 66.97 9.81 -10.98
C SER A 138 66.72 10.97 -11.94
N SER A 139 67.78 11.65 -12.38
CA SER A 139 67.68 12.69 -13.43
C SER A 139 67.13 12.14 -14.75
N THR A 140 67.18 10.82 -14.94
CA THR A 140 66.69 10.10 -16.13
C THR A 140 65.17 10.09 -16.27
N CYS A 141 64.41 10.23 -15.18
CA CYS A 141 62.96 10.30 -15.23
C CYS A 141 62.40 11.72 -15.09
N SER A 142 63.28 12.69 -14.79
CA SER A 142 62.94 14.10 -14.77
C SER A 142 62.42 14.54 -16.15
N GLY A 143 61.21 15.08 -16.20
CA GLY A 143 60.59 15.57 -17.44
C GLY A 143 59.91 14.49 -18.29
N MET A 144 59.79 13.24 -17.82
CA MET A 144 59.00 12.24 -18.53
C MET A 144 57.51 12.63 -18.55
N ALA A 145 56.92 12.58 -19.75
CA ALA A 145 55.49 12.77 -19.96
C ALA A 145 54.71 11.54 -19.50
N CYS A 146 53.46 11.73 -19.07
CA CYS A 146 52.53 10.64 -18.82
C CYS A 146 51.84 10.27 -20.13
N GLU A 147 52.08 9.04 -20.57
CA GLU A 147 51.43 8.49 -21.77
C GLU A 147 49.96 8.16 -21.50
N THR A 148 49.15 8.04 -22.55
CA THR A 148 47.72 7.67 -22.45
C THR A 148 47.47 6.27 -21.92
N SER A 149 48.51 5.44 -21.80
CA SER A 149 48.49 4.12 -21.15
C SER A 149 48.75 4.18 -19.64
N THR A 150 49.23 5.31 -19.11
CA THR A 150 49.50 5.51 -17.68
C THR A 150 48.19 5.46 -16.90
N ARG A 151 48.21 4.87 -15.70
CA ARG A 151 47.02 4.70 -14.87
C ARG A 151 47.28 5.14 -13.43
N ALA A 152 46.30 5.78 -12.83
CA ALA A 152 46.23 6.10 -11.42
C ALA A 152 45.08 5.32 -10.79
N LEU A 153 45.27 4.86 -9.54
CA LEU A 153 44.16 4.40 -8.71
C LEU A 153 43.55 5.59 -7.99
N VAL A 154 42.23 5.66 -8.06
CA VAL A 154 41.42 6.65 -7.37
C VAL A 154 40.55 5.89 -6.38
N GLU A 155 40.77 6.12 -5.09
CA GLU A 155 39.96 5.55 -4.03
C GLU A 155 39.14 6.65 -3.35
N LYS A 156 37.82 6.46 -3.32
CA LYS A 156 36.91 7.35 -2.59
C LYS A 156 35.87 6.48 -1.88
N GLU A 157 35.81 6.60 -0.56
CA GLU A 157 34.88 5.85 0.30
C GLU A 157 34.88 4.32 0.06
N GLY A 158 36.07 3.76 -0.17
CA GLY A 158 36.25 2.31 -0.38
C GLY A 158 35.95 1.81 -1.80
N VAL A 159 35.48 2.68 -2.70
CA VAL A 159 35.38 2.36 -4.14
C VAL A 159 36.71 2.72 -4.80
N VAL A 160 37.31 1.73 -5.47
CA VAL A 160 38.57 1.89 -6.21
C VAL A 160 38.29 1.89 -7.71
N ASN A 161 38.65 2.98 -8.38
CA ASN A 161 38.62 3.11 -9.83
C ASN A 161 40.02 3.31 -10.39
N VAL A 162 40.17 2.97 -11.67
CA VAL A 162 41.43 3.14 -12.40
C VAL A 162 41.19 4.17 -13.49
N TYR A 163 41.91 5.29 -13.44
CA TYR A 163 41.81 6.37 -14.44
C TYR A 163 43.15 6.58 -15.14
N GLY A 164 43.12 7.03 -16.39
CA GLY A 164 44.33 7.40 -17.15
C GLY A 164 44.08 8.65 -17.98
N PRO A 165 45.13 9.39 -18.37
CA PRO A 165 44.94 10.64 -19.09
C PRO A 165 44.42 10.38 -20.51
N VAL A 166 43.44 11.19 -20.94
CA VAL A 166 42.80 11.07 -22.27
C VAL A 166 43.79 11.39 -23.39
N GLN A 167 44.77 12.23 -23.12
CA GLN A 167 45.87 12.61 -24.01
C GLN A 167 47.19 12.55 -23.26
N ARG A 168 48.31 12.49 -23.98
CA ARG A 168 49.65 12.57 -23.41
C ARG A 168 49.81 13.90 -22.65
N MET A 169 50.28 13.84 -21.41
CA MET A 169 50.51 15.02 -20.55
C MET A 169 52.01 15.23 -20.36
N ALA A 170 52.52 16.46 -20.55
CA ALA A 170 53.91 16.73 -20.23
C ALA A 170 54.15 16.58 -18.71
N SER A 171 55.41 16.47 -18.30
CA SER A 171 55.72 16.55 -16.87
C SER A 171 55.25 17.88 -16.30
N ASP A 172 54.68 17.81 -15.12
CA ASP A 172 54.12 18.92 -14.33
C ASP A 172 52.85 19.54 -14.95
N ASP A 173 52.29 18.93 -16.00
CA ASP A 173 50.96 19.27 -16.51
C ASP A 173 49.86 18.75 -15.57
N ALA A 174 48.76 19.51 -15.54
CA ALA A 174 47.53 19.13 -14.85
C ALA A 174 46.34 19.10 -15.83
N ALA A 175 45.43 18.16 -15.59
CA ALA A 175 44.17 18.04 -16.30
C ALA A 175 43.01 18.09 -15.29
N THR A 176 41.96 18.84 -15.63
CA THR A 176 40.71 18.82 -14.85
C THR A 176 39.83 17.69 -15.38
N LEU A 177 39.36 16.85 -14.46
CA LEU A 177 38.54 15.68 -14.74
C LEU A 177 37.17 15.86 -14.08
N ALA A 178 36.10 15.34 -14.67
CA ALA A 178 34.80 15.32 -13.99
C ALA A 178 34.79 14.26 -12.89
N CYS A 179 34.31 14.60 -11.69
CA CYS A 179 34.25 13.63 -10.59
C CYS A 179 33.43 12.39 -10.93
N SER A 180 32.37 12.53 -11.73
CA SER A 180 31.54 11.41 -12.19
C SER A 180 32.29 10.39 -13.04
N GLU A 181 33.40 10.77 -13.67
CA GLU A 181 34.25 9.86 -14.46
C GLU A 181 35.24 9.08 -13.59
N VAL A 182 35.75 9.70 -12.53
CA VAL A 182 36.76 9.10 -11.64
C VAL A 182 36.14 8.38 -10.45
N ALA A 183 34.97 8.83 -9.99
CA ALA A 183 34.22 8.30 -8.86
C ALA A 183 32.71 8.41 -9.17
N PRO A 184 32.08 7.37 -9.75
CA PRO A 184 30.65 7.35 -10.02
C PRO A 184 29.84 7.70 -8.77
N GLY A 185 28.81 8.53 -8.92
CA GLY A 185 28.01 9.03 -7.80
C GLY A 185 28.58 10.28 -7.11
N TYR A 186 29.63 10.88 -7.66
CA TYR A 186 30.17 12.17 -7.23
C TYR A 186 30.06 13.24 -8.31
N SER A 187 30.01 14.49 -7.88
CA SER A 187 30.02 15.71 -8.71
C SER A 187 31.19 16.61 -8.35
N GLY A 188 31.46 17.62 -9.18
CA GLY A 188 32.60 18.52 -9.03
C GLY A 188 33.75 18.18 -9.98
N SER A 189 34.94 18.64 -9.64
CA SER A 189 36.16 18.41 -10.43
C SER A 189 37.20 17.62 -9.65
N ALA A 190 37.86 16.68 -10.32
CA ALA A 190 39.10 16.08 -9.87
C ALA A 190 40.26 16.69 -10.66
N VAL A 191 41.47 16.60 -10.11
CA VAL A 191 42.69 17.08 -10.78
C VAL A 191 43.62 15.90 -10.99
N GLY A 192 43.89 15.59 -12.26
CA GLY A 192 44.94 14.65 -12.65
C GLY A 192 46.25 15.40 -12.84
N ILE A 193 47.33 14.97 -12.21
CA ILE A 193 48.65 15.59 -12.33
C ILE A 193 49.62 14.55 -12.87
N CYS A 194 50.37 14.93 -13.90
CA CYS A 194 51.52 14.17 -14.35
C CYS A 194 52.79 14.74 -13.73
N GLN A 195 53.55 13.95 -12.98
CA GLN A 195 54.84 14.37 -12.47
C GLN A 195 55.90 13.33 -12.80
N ASN A 196 56.85 13.69 -13.69
CA ASN A 196 57.97 12.82 -14.07
C ASN A 196 57.55 11.40 -14.48
N GLY A 197 56.53 11.29 -15.34
CA GLY A 197 55.99 10.03 -15.85
C GLY A 197 55.00 9.32 -14.92
N VAL A 198 54.76 9.86 -13.71
CA VAL A 198 53.78 9.32 -12.76
C VAL A 198 52.49 10.11 -12.83
N PHE A 199 51.39 9.45 -13.18
CA PHE A 199 50.07 10.04 -13.19
C PHE A 199 49.38 9.81 -11.84
N SER A 200 48.88 10.88 -11.23
CA SER A 200 48.13 10.87 -9.97
C SER A 200 46.83 11.65 -10.13
N VAL A 201 45.81 11.34 -9.33
CA VAL A 201 44.52 12.03 -9.37
C VAL A 201 44.08 12.36 -7.95
N THR A 202 43.72 13.63 -7.71
CA THR A 202 43.18 14.11 -6.43
C THR A 202 41.67 14.37 -6.53
N THR A 203 40.90 13.89 -5.56
CA THR A 203 39.43 13.95 -5.52
C THR A 203 38.89 14.82 -4.38
N ASP A 204 39.67 15.81 -3.95
CA ASP A 204 39.32 16.69 -2.82
C ASP A 204 38.08 17.56 -3.10
N ASN A 205 37.90 17.98 -4.36
CA ASN A 205 36.73 18.75 -4.79
C ASN A 205 35.57 17.85 -5.27
N CYS A 206 35.67 16.53 -5.10
CA CYS A 206 34.56 15.63 -5.41
C CYS A 206 33.59 15.55 -4.24
N GLN A 207 32.37 15.99 -4.48
CA GLN A 207 31.27 15.97 -3.52
C GLN A 207 30.26 14.88 -3.91
N PRO A 208 29.72 14.11 -2.94
CA PRO A 208 28.64 13.17 -3.20
C PRO A 208 27.49 13.81 -3.97
N LEU A 209 27.01 13.14 -5.03
CA LEU A 209 25.91 13.64 -5.84
C LEU A 209 24.61 13.69 -4.99
N PRO A 210 23.90 14.83 -4.94
CA PRO A 210 22.60 14.88 -4.29
C PRO A 210 21.53 14.19 -5.15
N CYS A 211 20.43 13.79 -4.53
CA CYS A 211 19.24 13.32 -5.24
C CYS A 211 18.41 14.54 -5.62
N THR A 212 18.27 14.77 -6.92
CA THR A 212 17.54 15.91 -7.46
C THR A 212 16.04 15.58 -7.55
N THR A 213 15.20 16.59 -7.82
CA THR A 213 13.77 16.38 -8.06
C THR A 213 13.47 15.60 -9.35
N ALA A 214 14.48 15.29 -10.16
CA ALA A 214 14.38 14.44 -11.35
C ALA A 214 14.83 12.99 -11.08
N THR A 215 15.38 12.71 -9.90
CA THR A 215 15.79 11.35 -9.52
C THR A 215 14.56 10.54 -9.14
N GLU A 216 14.15 9.60 -9.99
CA GLU A 216 13.02 8.72 -9.75
C GLU A 216 13.45 7.44 -9.02
N THR A 217 12.58 6.94 -8.14
CA THR A 217 12.67 5.59 -7.57
C THR A 217 11.30 4.93 -7.65
N GLU A 218 11.28 3.63 -7.89
CA GLU A 218 10.05 2.85 -7.92
C GLU A 218 9.75 2.34 -6.50
N VAL A 219 8.54 2.58 -6.01
CA VAL A 219 8.07 2.09 -4.71
C VAL A 219 6.81 1.25 -4.88
N GLN A 220 6.77 0.10 -4.21
CA GLN A 220 5.62 -0.78 -4.17
C GLN A 220 4.94 -0.72 -2.80
N VAL A 221 3.64 -0.42 -2.78
CA VAL A 221 2.80 -0.47 -1.57
C VAL A 221 1.58 -1.35 -1.84
N GLY A 222 1.64 -2.60 -1.37
CA GLY A 222 0.69 -3.65 -1.73
C GLY A 222 0.82 -4.04 -3.20
N GLU A 223 -0.26 -3.91 -3.96
CA GLU A 223 -0.31 -4.23 -5.40
C GLU A 223 0.00 -3.01 -6.29
N ILE A 224 0.15 -1.82 -5.71
CA ILE A 224 0.37 -0.58 -6.45
C ILE A 224 1.86 -0.26 -6.50
N LEU A 225 2.35 0.04 -7.70
CA LEU A 225 3.72 0.41 -8.02
C LEU A 225 3.72 1.83 -8.60
N VAL A 226 4.50 2.75 -8.02
CA VAL A 226 4.54 4.16 -8.43
C VAL A 226 5.99 4.65 -8.46
N ASN A 227 6.32 5.49 -9.45
CA ASN A 227 7.58 6.24 -9.46
C ASN A 227 7.43 7.51 -8.62
N VAL A 228 8.31 7.67 -7.64
CA VAL A 228 8.34 8.83 -6.75
C VAL A 228 9.62 9.62 -6.97
N THR A 229 9.51 10.94 -6.96
CA THR A 229 10.64 11.87 -6.98
C THR A 229 10.69 12.69 -5.68
N PRO A 230 11.89 13.13 -5.25
CA PRO A 230 12.02 14.13 -4.20
C PRO A 230 11.27 15.43 -4.54
N THR A 231 10.63 16.05 -3.56
CA THR A 231 9.99 17.37 -3.71
C THR A 231 10.99 18.53 -3.70
N SER A 232 12.20 18.28 -3.21
CA SER A 232 13.33 19.20 -3.18
C SER A 232 14.64 18.41 -3.31
N GLU A 233 15.75 19.09 -3.58
CA GLU A 233 17.06 18.43 -3.62
C GLU A 233 17.44 17.89 -2.23
N ILE A 234 17.92 16.65 -2.19
CA ILE A 234 18.30 15.96 -0.96
C ILE A 234 19.78 15.62 -1.04
N SER A 235 20.56 16.13 -0.08
CA SER A 235 21.99 15.81 0.02
C SER A 235 22.21 14.30 0.18
N SER A 236 23.31 13.78 -0.37
CA SER A 236 23.69 12.37 -0.16
C SER A 236 23.80 12.06 1.34
N GLY A 237 23.24 10.93 1.76
CA GLY A 237 23.06 10.53 3.16
C GLY A 237 21.79 11.08 3.82
N GLY A 238 21.09 12.00 3.16
CA GLY A 238 19.79 12.51 3.59
C GLY A 238 18.63 11.56 3.26
N GLY A 239 17.45 11.92 3.73
CA GLY A 239 16.24 11.15 3.48
C GLY A 239 14.96 11.95 3.71
N TRP A 240 13.84 11.38 3.30
CA TRP A 240 12.50 11.92 3.54
C TRP A 240 11.51 10.78 3.74
N ALA A 241 10.28 11.11 4.12
CA ALA A 241 9.21 10.14 4.27
C ALA A 241 7.97 10.58 3.51
N MET A 242 7.20 9.61 3.03
CA MET A 242 5.88 9.81 2.40
C MET A 242 4.85 8.92 3.08
N SER A 243 3.61 9.40 3.20
CA SER A 243 2.52 8.59 3.74
C SER A 243 2.18 7.45 2.78
N CYS A 244 2.02 6.22 3.30
CA CYS A 244 1.62 5.08 2.47
C CYS A 244 0.26 5.32 1.80
N GLY A 245 -0.62 6.09 2.45
CA GLY A 245 -1.96 6.44 1.94
C GLY A 245 -1.93 7.35 0.71
N GLU A 246 -0.83 8.07 0.46
CA GLU A 246 -0.65 8.88 -0.75
C GLU A 246 -0.36 8.00 -1.98
N ILE A 247 0.27 6.84 -1.78
CA ILE A 247 0.56 5.85 -2.84
C ILE A 247 -0.62 4.89 -2.99
N ASN A 248 -1.13 4.38 -1.87
CA ASN A 248 -2.24 3.44 -1.82
C ASN A 248 -3.12 3.73 -0.61
N ILE A 249 -4.30 4.30 -0.85
CA ILE A 249 -5.26 4.70 0.20
C ILE A 249 -5.68 3.57 1.15
N LYS A 250 -5.46 2.30 0.76
CA LYS A 250 -5.73 1.11 1.59
C LYS A 250 -4.64 0.80 2.60
N TYR A 251 -3.57 1.59 2.64
CA TYR A 251 -2.41 1.41 3.51
C TYR A 251 -2.16 2.67 4.34
N GLU A 252 -1.61 2.47 5.53
CA GLU A 252 -1.18 3.50 6.46
C GLU A 252 0.28 3.30 6.86
N GLY A 253 0.84 4.26 7.61
CA GLY A 253 2.26 4.31 7.94
C GLY A 253 3.04 5.21 6.98
N SER A 254 4.34 4.98 6.87
CA SER A 254 5.23 5.79 6.04
C SER A 254 6.23 4.95 5.27
N VAL A 255 6.47 5.33 4.01
CA VAL A 255 7.64 4.90 3.24
C VAL A 255 8.81 5.80 3.60
N ALA A 256 9.95 5.22 3.97
CA ALA A 256 11.20 5.95 4.18
C ALA A 256 12.02 5.94 2.90
N PHE A 257 12.52 7.09 2.48
CA PHE A 257 13.40 7.23 1.33
C PHE A 257 14.77 7.72 1.78
N SER A 258 15.83 7.13 1.24
CA SER A 258 17.20 7.54 1.49
C SER A 258 17.90 7.87 0.17
N CYS A 259 18.62 8.98 0.17
CA CYS A 259 19.47 9.39 -0.92
C CYS A 259 20.91 8.94 -0.64
N PHE A 260 21.54 8.24 -1.58
CA PHE A 260 22.96 7.90 -1.49
C PHE A 260 23.63 8.01 -2.86
N LEU A 261 24.63 8.87 -2.97
CA LEU A 261 25.43 9.09 -4.19
C LEU A 261 24.57 9.33 -5.45
N GLY A 262 23.50 10.13 -5.31
CA GLY A 262 22.56 10.47 -6.38
C GLY A 262 21.56 9.38 -6.73
N SER A 263 21.55 8.26 -6.00
CA SER A 263 20.54 7.21 -6.11
C SER A 263 19.56 7.28 -4.93
N VAL A 264 18.27 7.08 -5.21
CA VAL A 264 17.23 7.02 -4.18
C VAL A 264 16.81 5.57 -3.99
N THR A 265 16.81 5.11 -2.74
CA THR A 265 16.20 3.84 -2.33
C THR A 265 14.98 4.10 -1.46
N ALA A 266 13.95 3.26 -1.61
CA ALA A 266 12.72 3.32 -0.82
C ALA A 266 12.59 2.09 0.08
N ASP A 267 12.15 2.31 1.32
CA ASP A 267 11.80 1.28 2.29
C ASP A 267 10.33 1.44 2.68
N ALA A 268 9.50 0.52 2.17
CA ALA A 268 8.07 0.47 2.45
C ALA A 268 7.71 -0.49 3.60
N SER A 269 8.70 -0.98 4.38
CA SER A 269 8.45 -1.87 5.52
C SER A 269 7.59 -1.23 6.63
N GLY A 270 7.56 0.10 6.67
CA GLY A 270 6.66 0.87 7.54
C GLY A 270 5.21 0.96 7.07
N CYS A 271 4.87 0.42 5.89
CA CYS A 271 3.50 0.41 5.38
C CYS A 271 2.73 -0.83 5.84
N GLY A 272 1.62 -0.61 6.52
CA GLY A 272 0.64 -1.63 6.89
C GLY A 272 -0.71 -1.37 6.24
N PRO A 273 -1.62 -2.37 6.16
CA PRO A 273 -2.99 -2.11 5.74
C PRO A 273 -3.63 -1.06 6.66
N ALA A 274 -4.35 -0.10 6.08
CA ALA A 274 -4.99 0.97 6.83
C ALA A 274 -5.94 0.39 7.87
N ALA A 275 -5.93 0.96 9.07
CA ALA A 275 -6.89 0.60 10.08
C ALA A 275 -8.31 1.01 9.64
N CYS A 276 -9.29 0.25 10.07
CA CYS A 276 -10.68 0.63 9.89
C CYS A 276 -11.06 1.70 10.91
N ASN A 277 -11.07 2.95 10.46
CA ASN A 277 -11.28 4.12 11.31
C ASN A 277 -12.78 4.35 11.57
N ASP A 278 -13.11 4.84 12.78
CA ASP A 278 -14.47 5.08 13.29
C ASP A 278 -15.35 6.03 12.44
N SER A 279 -14.81 6.64 11.39
CA SER A 279 -15.42 7.71 10.60
C SER A 279 -15.60 7.37 9.11
N GLN A 280 -15.44 6.12 8.69
CA GLN A 280 -15.61 5.75 7.29
C GLN A 280 -17.07 5.43 6.92
N ARG A 281 -17.49 5.92 5.75
CA ARG A 281 -18.78 5.58 5.14
C ARG A 281 -18.66 4.23 4.45
N SER A 282 -19.59 3.33 4.74
CA SER A 282 -19.74 2.07 4.04
C SER A 282 -20.88 2.15 3.05
N THR A 283 -20.73 1.46 1.93
CA THR A 283 -21.81 1.23 0.97
C THR A 283 -22.55 -0.02 1.41
N VAL A 284 -23.80 0.15 1.83
CA VAL A 284 -24.67 -0.95 2.21
C VAL A 284 -25.52 -1.32 1.01
N LEU A 285 -25.46 -2.59 0.61
CA LEU A 285 -26.37 -3.17 -0.38
C LEU A 285 -27.57 -3.75 0.37
N SER A 286 -28.75 -3.18 0.15
CA SER A 286 -30.02 -3.68 0.68
C SER A 286 -30.99 -3.87 -0.47
N ASN A 287 -31.35 -5.12 -0.79
CA ASN A 287 -32.34 -5.46 -1.82
C ASN A 287 -32.11 -4.82 -3.20
N GLY A 288 -30.84 -4.60 -3.58
CA GLY A 288 -30.45 -3.99 -4.85
C GLY A 288 -30.26 -2.46 -4.83
N ASP A 289 -30.62 -1.79 -3.74
CA ASP A 289 -30.33 -0.37 -3.53
C ASP A 289 -29.03 -0.19 -2.76
N SER A 290 -28.14 0.66 -3.27
CA SER A 290 -26.90 1.06 -2.60
C SER A 290 -27.14 2.33 -1.79
N SER A 291 -27.02 2.22 -0.47
CA SER A 291 -27.10 3.35 0.46
C SER A 291 -25.75 3.57 1.14
N SER A 292 -25.27 4.81 1.21
CA SER A 292 -24.07 5.13 2.00
C SER A 292 -24.45 5.32 3.46
N ILE A 293 -24.00 4.44 4.34
CA ILE A 293 -24.25 4.50 5.79
C ILE A 293 -22.92 4.75 6.49
N LEU A 294 -22.92 5.62 7.50
CA LEU A 294 -21.74 5.83 8.35
C LEU A 294 -21.70 4.71 9.39
N LEU A 295 -20.79 3.74 9.21
CA LEU A 295 -20.51 2.74 10.22
C LEU A 295 -19.56 3.36 11.24
N THR A 296 -20.07 3.63 12.44
CA THR A 296 -19.23 4.03 13.57
C THR A 296 -18.75 2.78 14.28
N ALA A 297 -17.58 2.81 14.89
CA ALA A 297 -17.13 1.68 15.68
C ALA A 297 -18.02 1.39 16.89
N SER A 298 -18.87 2.32 17.32
CA SER A 298 -19.94 2.06 18.30
C SER A 298 -21.07 1.16 17.77
N ALA A 299 -21.25 1.08 16.44
CA ALA A 299 -22.22 0.19 15.81
C ALA A 299 -21.75 -1.27 15.79
N LEU A 300 -20.44 -1.49 15.77
CA LEU A 300 -19.79 -2.80 15.93
C LEU A 300 -19.69 -3.04 17.44
N GLY A 301 -20.50 -3.96 17.98
CA GLY A 301 -20.67 -4.16 19.42
C GLY A 301 -19.36 -4.18 20.22
N ALA A 302 -19.42 -3.85 21.51
CA ALA A 302 -18.27 -3.62 22.40
C ALA A 302 -17.31 -4.82 22.61
N GLY A 303 -17.51 -5.94 21.91
CA GLY A 303 -16.72 -7.16 22.02
C GLY A 303 -16.06 -7.66 20.73
N ALA A 304 -16.13 -6.92 19.61
CA ALA A 304 -15.40 -7.29 18.40
C ALA A 304 -13.88 -7.23 18.69
N ASP A 305 -13.17 -8.31 18.38
CA ASP A 305 -11.71 -8.36 18.48
C ASP A 305 -11.12 -7.49 17.37
N ARG A 306 -10.97 -6.20 17.69
CA ARG A 306 -10.48 -5.17 16.78
C ARG A 306 -8.98 -5.33 16.60
N THR A 307 -8.55 -6.40 15.93
CA THR A 307 -7.27 -6.31 15.25
C THR A 307 -7.41 -5.18 14.21
N PRO A 308 -6.56 -4.14 14.25
CA PRO A 308 -6.89 -2.85 13.63
C PRO A 308 -7.15 -2.90 12.12
N HIS A 309 -6.69 -3.96 11.45
CA HIS A 309 -6.48 -3.97 10.00
C HIS A 309 -7.44 -4.89 9.22
N SER A 310 -8.10 -5.84 9.88
CA SER A 310 -9.13 -6.66 9.23
C SER A 310 -10.02 -7.39 10.23
N PHE A 311 -11.31 -7.45 9.92
CA PHE A 311 -12.25 -8.39 10.54
C PHE A 311 -13.25 -8.84 9.49
N ALA A 312 -13.77 -10.05 9.64
CA ALA A 312 -14.73 -10.61 8.71
C ALA A 312 -15.97 -11.08 9.47
N ASN A 313 -17.15 -10.80 8.90
CA ASN A 313 -18.43 -11.32 9.36
C ASN A 313 -18.80 -10.94 10.80
N GLU A 314 -18.41 -9.74 11.25
CA GLU A 314 -18.85 -9.20 12.52
C GLU A 314 -20.34 -8.86 12.48
N SER A 315 -21.10 -9.30 13.47
CA SER A 315 -22.54 -9.07 13.53
C SER A 315 -22.84 -7.63 13.94
N VAL A 316 -23.58 -6.89 13.11
CA VAL A 316 -24.04 -5.53 13.38
C VAL A 316 -25.56 -5.52 13.41
N SER A 317 -26.16 -4.89 14.42
CA SER A 317 -27.61 -4.72 14.43
C SER A 317 -28.06 -3.86 13.26
N CYS A 318 -29.07 -4.30 12.50
CA CYS A 318 -29.63 -3.50 11.42
C CYS A 318 -30.16 -2.13 11.91
N LYS A 319 -30.57 -2.04 13.19
CA LYS A 319 -30.96 -0.77 13.82
C LYS A 319 -29.81 0.23 13.92
N ALA A 320 -28.58 -0.23 14.00
CA ALA A 320 -27.39 0.62 14.01
C ALA A 320 -27.07 1.19 12.61
N LEU A 321 -27.53 0.52 11.55
CA LEU A 321 -27.44 1.01 10.18
C LEU A 321 -28.58 2.00 9.85
N ASN A 322 -29.81 1.63 10.22
CA ASN A 322 -30.99 2.46 10.09
C ASN A 322 -32.01 2.04 11.15
N THR A 323 -32.53 2.99 11.93
CA THR A 323 -33.47 2.72 13.02
C THR A 323 -34.77 2.06 12.57
N THR A 324 -35.12 2.13 11.28
CA THR A 324 -36.31 1.47 10.72
C THR A 324 -36.08 0.03 10.29
N LEU A 325 -34.85 -0.50 10.37
CA LEU A 325 -34.52 -1.88 10.00
C LEU A 325 -34.40 -2.76 11.25
N ALA A 326 -34.72 -4.05 11.10
CA ALA A 326 -34.51 -5.09 12.11
C ALA A 326 -33.72 -6.26 11.50
N GLY A 327 -33.08 -7.04 12.36
CA GLY A 327 -32.19 -8.14 11.99
C GLY A 327 -30.73 -7.88 12.35
N ILE A 328 -29.85 -8.69 11.79
CA ILE A 328 -28.41 -8.65 12.00
C ILE A 328 -27.73 -8.60 10.63
N ALA A 329 -27.04 -7.51 10.32
CA ALA A 329 -26.15 -7.41 9.16
C ALA A 329 -24.79 -8.04 9.49
N SER A 330 -24.05 -8.47 8.47
CA SER A 330 -22.63 -8.83 8.64
C SER A 330 -21.75 -7.71 8.10
N ALA A 331 -20.86 -7.19 8.93
CA ALA A 331 -19.85 -6.22 8.54
C ALA A 331 -18.49 -6.90 8.43
N SER A 332 -17.70 -6.43 7.48
CA SER A 332 -16.30 -6.81 7.29
C SER A 332 -15.49 -5.55 7.06
N CYS A 333 -14.26 -5.57 7.57
CA CYS A 333 -13.24 -4.59 7.29
C CYS A 333 -12.11 -5.30 6.56
N SER A 334 -11.73 -4.76 5.41
CA SER A 334 -10.52 -5.21 4.71
C SER A 334 -9.75 -4.00 4.22
N MET A 335 -8.52 -3.83 4.72
CA MET A 335 -7.58 -2.78 4.31
C MET A 335 -8.20 -1.37 4.39
N GLY A 336 -8.80 -1.05 5.54
CA GLY A 336 -9.44 0.25 5.76
C GLY A 336 -10.65 0.50 4.89
N VAL A 337 -11.38 -0.54 4.46
CA VAL A 337 -12.66 -0.41 3.77
C VAL A 337 -13.70 -1.26 4.49
N TYR A 338 -14.78 -0.63 4.94
CA TYR A 338 -15.93 -1.31 5.51
C TYR A 338 -16.89 -1.78 4.42
N THR A 339 -17.18 -3.08 4.41
CA THR A 339 -18.24 -3.70 3.62
C THR A 339 -19.28 -4.31 4.56
N ALA A 340 -20.52 -3.83 4.50
CA ALA A 340 -21.63 -4.41 5.25
C ALA A 340 -22.66 -5.04 4.31
N ASP A 341 -22.95 -6.31 4.56
CA ASP A 341 -24.04 -7.05 3.93
C ASP A 341 -25.28 -6.95 4.84
N ALA A 342 -26.28 -6.24 4.34
CA ALA A 342 -27.56 -6.02 4.99
C ALA A 342 -28.69 -6.83 4.35
N THR A 343 -28.39 -7.90 3.60
CA THR A 343 -29.40 -8.77 2.97
C THR A 343 -30.34 -9.42 4.00
N SER A 344 -29.88 -9.62 5.22
CA SER A 344 -30.64 -10.10 6.38
C SER A 344 -31.39 -8.99 7.13
N CYS A 345 -31.26 -7.73 6.73
CA CYS A 345 -32.00 -6.62 7.32
C CYS A 345 -33.38 -6.50 6.69
N GLY A 346 -34.42 -6.76 7.48
CA GLY A 346 -35.81 -6.53 7.12
C GLY A 346 -36.32 -5.19 7.64
N PRO A 347 -37.46 -4.69 7.13
CA PRO A 347 -38.16 -3.59 7.76
C PRO A 347 -38.53 -3.96 9.21
N GLY A 348 -38.29 -3.03 10.12
CA GLY A 348 -38.49 -3.21 11.55
C GLY A 348 -39.96 -3.49 11.87
N GLY A 349 -40.17 -4.49 12.73
CA GLY A 349 -41.46 -4.73 13.35
C GLY A 349 -41.90 -3.55 14.22
N CYS A 350 -43.20 -3.49 14.48
CA CYS A 350 -43.80 -2.54 15.39
C CYS A 350 -43.71 -3.10 16.82
N PRO A 351 -43.03 -2.42 17.75
CA PRO A 351 -42.95 -2.90 19.13
C PRO A 351 -44.34 -2.95 19.76
N ALA A 352 -44.48 -3.78 20.80
CA ALA A 352 -45.65 -3.77 21.67
C ALA A 352 -45.90 -2.32 22.16
N SER A 353 -46.95 -1.70 21.66
CA SER A 353 -47.21 -0.28 21.86
C SER A 353 -48.71 0.01 21.82
N ALA A 354 -49.07 1.17 22.37
CA ALA A 354 -50.45 1.63 22.37
C ALA A 354 -50.77 2.34 21.05
N ILE A 355 -51.87 1.97 20.39
CA ILE A 355 -52.42 2.62 19.20
C ILE A 355 -53.82 3.16 19.49
N SER A 356 -54.15 4.31 18.90
CA SER A 356 -55.48 4.92 18.99
C SER A 356 -56.40 4.39 17.87
N VAL A 357 -57.46 3.68 18.23
CA VAL A 357 -58.51 3.22 17.32
C VAL A 357 -59.70 4.16 17.37
N GLN A 358 -60.11 4.70 16.23
CA GLN A 358 -61.31 5.54 16.13
C GLN A 358 -62.56 4.67 15.98
N MET A 359 -63.49 4.76 16.93
CA MET A 359 -64.80 4.11 16.89
C MET A 359 -65.89 5.18 17.02
N GLY A 360 -66.51 5.53 15.88
CA GLY A 360 -67.45 6.65 15.82
C GLY A 360 -66.74 7.98 16.09
N THR A 361 -67.16 8.70 17.13
CA THR A 361 -66.55 9.98 17.56
C THR A 361 -65.53 9.83 18.67
N ARG A 362 -65.21 8.60 19.11
CA ARG A 362 -64.33 8.35 20.25
C ARG A 362 -63.07 7.61 19.80
N ALA A 363 -61.92 8.10 20.24
CA ALA A 363 -60.66 7.40 20.18
C ALA A 363 -60.50 6.50 21.41
N VAL A 364 -60.21 5.22 21.22
CA VAL A 364 -59.85 4.29 22.29
C VAL A 364 -58.41 3.82 22.09
N SER A 365 -57.60 3.88 23.15
CA SER A 365 -56.23 3.39 23.11
C SER A 365 -56.21 1.90 23.41
N ILE A 366 -55.57 1.12 22.54
CA ILE A 366 -55.37 -0.33 22.70
C ILE A 366 -53.88 -0.64 22.67
N SER A 367 -53.43 -1.62 23.46
CA SER A 367 -52.06 -2.14 23.38
C SER A 367 -51.99 -3.37 22.48
N THR A 368 -50.91 -3.46 21.68
CA THR A 368 -50.47 -4.73 21.12
C THR A 368 -49.62 -5.44 22.18
N ASP A 369 -49.97 -6.67 22.53
CA ASP A 369 -49.31 -7.42 23.62
C ASP A 369 -47.95 -7.99 23.18
N GLU A 370 -47.73 -8.10 21.87
CA GLU A 370 -46.51 -8.59 21.25
C GLU A 370 -46.04 -7.66 20.13
N SER A 371 -44.74 -7.70 19.84
CA SER A 371 -44.16 -7.03 18.68
C SER A 371 -44.72 -7.66 17.40
N MET A 372 -45.16 -6.82 16.46
CA MET A 372 -45.67 -7.28 15.17
C MET A 372 -44.59 -7.13 14.10
N ASP A 373 -44.30 -8.18 13.32
CA ASP A 373 -43.41 -8.04 12.16
C ASP A 373 -43.97 -7.02 11.15
N SER A 374 -43.09 -6.34 10.40
CA SER A 374 -43.54 -5.40 9.37
C SER A 374 -44.37 -6.13 8.32
N GLY A 375 -45.56 -5.60 8.01
CA GLY A 375 -46.55 -6.23 7.13
C GLY A 375 -47.50 -7.18 7.84
N ALA A 376 -47.21 -7.60 9.09
CA ALA A 376 -48.11 -8.42 9.87
C ALA A 376 -49.37 -7.63 10.24
N SER A 377 -50.48 -8.34 10.38
CA SER A 377 -51.74 -7.78 10.86
C SER A 377 -52.43 -8.73 11.83
N THR A 378 -53.07 -8.18 12.84
CA THR A 378 -53.95 -8.91 13.75
C THR A 378 -55.36 -8.34 13.67
N THR A 379 -56.35 -9.20 13.85
CA THR A 379 -57.77 -8.85 13.84
C THR A 379 -58.33 -9.09 15.23
N ARG A 380 -59.06 -8.12 15.78
CA ARG A 380 -59.69 -8.22 17.10
C ARG A 380 -61.16 -7.83 17.00
N PRO A 381 -62.05 -8.48 17.78
CA PRO A 381 -63.47 -8.14 17.76
C PRO A 381 -63.71 -6.79 18.41
N CYS A 382 -64.56 -5.94 17.80
CA CYS A 382 -64.82 -4.58 18.27
C CYS A 382 -65.39 -4.54 19.69
N SER A 383 -66.10 -5.60 20.10
CA SER A 383 -66.63 -5.78 21.45
C SER A 383 -65.56 -5.81 22.54
N THR A 384 -64.30 -6.14 22.20
CA THR A 384 -63.17 -6.12 23.15
C THR A 384 -62.67 -4.73 23.47
N VAL A 385 -62.96 -3.75 22.60
CA VAL A 385 -62.48 -2.37 22.77
C VAL A 385 -63.59 -1.44 23.26
N MET A 386 -64.83 -1.66 22.80
CA MET A 386 -65.99 -0.93 23.29
C MET A 386 -67.24 -1.83 23.33
N ALA A 387 -67.83 -1.96 24.51
CA ALA A 387 -69.07 -2.70 24.68
C ALA A 387 -70.18 -2.11 23.79
N GLY A 388 -70.99 -2.98 23.18
CA GLY A 388 -72.07 -2.58 22.26
C GLY A 388 -71.65 -2.39 20.80
N TRP A 389 -70.38 -2.62 20.44
CA TRP A 389 -69.93 -2.67 19.04
C TRP A 389 -69.79 -4.12 18.55
N THR A 390 -70.14 -4.34 17.28
CA THR A 390 -70.00 -5.63 16.59
C THR A 390 -69.07 -5.50 15.39
N GLY A 391 -68.63 -6.65 14.85
CA GLY A 391 -67.63 -6.72 13.79
C GLY A 391 -66.20 -6.84 14.34
N ASP A 392 -65.24 -6.68 13.45
CA ASP A 392 -63.81 -6.76 13.76
C ASP A 392 -63.08 -5.50 13.29
N PHE A 393 -62.00 -5.13 13.97
CA PHE A 393 -61.03 -4.15 13.48
C PHE A 393 -59.68 -4.82 13.27
N ARG A 394 -58.90 -4.25 12.35
CA ARG A 394 -57.57 -4.75 11.98
C ARG A 394 -56.51 -3.80 12.51
N VAL A 395 -55.49 -4.32 13.17
CA VAL A 395 -54.25 -3.60 13.45
C VAL A 395 -53.19 -4.15 12.50
N GLN A 396 -52.53 -3.28 11.75
CA GLN A 396 -51.47 -3.64 10.82
C GLN A 396 -50.18 -2.91 11.17
N CYS A 397 -49.06 -3.62 11.15
CA CYS A 397 -47.76 -2.99 11.23
C CYS A 397 -47.25 -2.67 9.82
N SER A 398 -46.82 -1.43 9.58
CA SER A 398 -46.16 -1.04 8.33
C SER A 398 -44.95 -0.17 8.68
N TYR A 399 -43.73 -0.69 8.42
CA TYR A 399 -42.46 0.01 8.61
C TYR A 399 -42.35 0.73 9.97
N THR A 400 -42.42 -0.03 11.06
CA THR A 400 -42.39 0.44 12.47
C THR A 400 -43.61 1.21 12.98
N GLN A 401 -44.59 1.52 12.12
CA GLN A 401 -45.82 2.21 12.53
C GLN A 401 -47.00 1.25 12.57
N LEU A 402 -47.75 1.27 13.68
CA LEU A 402 -49.03 0.59 13.76
C LEU A 402 -50.10 1.46 13.10
N PHE A 403 -50.95 0.82 12.31
CA PHE A 403 -52.14 1.38 11.70
C PHE A 403 -53.35 0.58 12.20
N SER A 404 -54.45 1.27 12.52
CA SER A 404 -55.70 0.61 12.89
C SER A 404 -56.78 0.93 11.86
N ASP A 405 -57.45 -0.10 11.37
CA ASP A 405 -58.62 0.00 10.50
C ASP A 405 -59.85 -0.54 11.25
N ALA A 406 -60.71 0.38 11.68
CA ALA A 406 -61.97 0.08 12.38
C ALA A 406 -63.19 0.18 11.46
N SER A 407 -63.02 0.17 10.14
CA SER A 407 -64.14 0.25 9.18
C SER A 407 -65.09 -0.95 9.27
N GLY A 408 -64.61 -2.09 9.78
CA GLY A 408 -65.42 -3.27 10.09
C GLY A 408 -66.26 -3.17 11.36
N CYS A 409 -65.97 -2.19 12.23
CA CYS A 409 -66.73 -1.97 13.46
C CYS A 409 -68.02 -1.21 13.19
N ARG A 410 -69.13 -1.74 13.69
CA ARG A 410 -70.43 -1.07 13.65
C ARG A 410 -71.07 -1.06 15.04
N PRO A 411 -71.86 -0.02 15.38
CA PRO A 411 -72.70 -0.09 16.56
C PRO A 411 -73.61 -1.32 16.43
N GLY A 412 -73.65 -2.16 17.46
CA GLY A 412 -74.57 -3.28 17.53
C GLY A 412 -76.00 -2.75 17.42
N VAL A 413 -76.85 -3.46 16.68
CA VAL A 413 -78.29 -3.21 16.71
C VAL A 413 -78.78 -3.41 18.14
N CYS A 414 -79.45 -2.41 18.69
CA CYS A 414 -80.06 -2.50 20.01
C CYS A 414 -81.00 -3.70 20.01
N THR A 415 -80.69 -4.72 20.79
CA THR A 415 -81.61 -5.83 21.02
C THR A 415 -82.71 -5.33 21.94
N ALA A 416 -83.96 -5.67 21.62
CA ALA A 416 -85.10 -5.31 22.46
C ALA A 416 -84.86 -5.74 23.91
N GLY A 417 -85.12 -4.84 24.88
CA GLY A 417 -84.86 -5.09 26.31
C GLY A 417 -83.52 -4.58 26.84
N GLN A 418 -82.72 -3.86 26.04
CA GLN A 418 -81.56 -3.14 26.57
C GLN A 418 -81.99 -1.88 27.34
N VAL A 419 -81.49 -1.75 28.57
CA VAL A 419 -81.72 -0.59 29.44
C VAL A 419 -80.62 0.44 29.21
N ALA A 420 -80.97 1.62 28.73
CA ALA A 420 -80.06 2.76 28.56
C ALA A 420 -80.15 3.65 29.80
N THR A 421 -79.03 3.80 30.49
CA THR A 421 -78.92 4.72 31.62
C THR A 421 -78.69 6.14 31.09
N VAL A 422 -79.72 6.99 31.15
CA VAL A 422 -79.63 8.41 30.77
C VAL A 422 -79.33 9.22 32.03
N VAL A 423 -78.15 9.85 32.06
CA VAL A 423 -77.74 10.74 33.14
C VAL A 423 -77.98 12.19 32.72
N LEU A 424 -78.88 12.87 33.42
CA LEU A 424 -79.18 14.29 33.24
C LEU A 424 -78.97 15.02 34.56
N GLY A 425 -77.86 15.77 34.67
CA GLY A 425 -77.46 16.40 35.93
C GLY A 425 -77.06 15.35 36.98
N THR A 426 -77.69 15.38 38.16
CA THR A 426 -77.47 14.39 39.23
C THR A 426 -78.44 13.19 39.17
N SER A 427 -79.35 13.17 38.19
CA SER A 427 -80.40 12.14 38.09
C SER A 427 -80.00 11.07 37.09
N VAL A 428 -80.14 9.82 37.50
CA VAL A 428 -79.88 8.62 36.69
C VAL A 428 -81.22 7.95 36.41
N VAL A 429 -81.64 7.92 35.15
CA VAL A 429 -82.89 7.25 34.73
C VAL A 429 -82.54 6.09 33.82
N GLU A 430 -83.02 4.89 34.16
CA GLU A 430 -82.93 3.70 33.34
C GLU A 430 -84.09 3.66 32.36
N VAL A 431 -83.80 3.78 31.06
CA VAL A 431 -84.80 3.75 29.99
C VAL A 431 -84.66 2.43 29.27
N GLU A 432 -85.61 1.52 29.47
CA GLU A 432 -85.68 0.27 28.72
C GLU A 432 -86.14 0.56 27.29
N MET A 433 -85.33 0.20 26.30
CA MET A 433 -85.70 0.37 24.90
C MET A 433 -86.76 -0.67 24.52
N ALA A 434 -88.00 -0.19 24.37
CA ALA A 434 -89.10 -1.01 23.88
C ALA A 434 -88.77 -1.57 22.49
N SER A 435 -89.01 -2.87 22.31
CA SER A 435 -88.93 -3.57 21.03
C SER A 435 -89.60 -2.74 19.93
N ALA A 436 -88.83 -2.31 18.92
CA ALA A 436 -89.44 -1.88 17.67
C ALA A 436 -90.16 -3.12 17.11
N MET A 437 -91.50 -3.10 17.13
CA MET A 437 -92.29 -4.07 16.38
C MET A 437 -91.90 -3.94 14.91
N ALA A 438 -91.48 -5.05 14.31
CA ALA A 438 -91.09 -5.14 12.90
C ALA A 438 -92.23 -4.74 11.95
#